data_AF-A0A9E4ZMS1-F1
#
_entry.id   AF-A0A9E4ZMS1-F1
#
_cell.length_a   1.000
_cell.length_b   1.000
_cell.length_c   1.000
_cell.angle_alpha   90.00
_cell.angle_beta   90.00
_cell.angle_gamma   90.00
#
_symmetry.space_group_name_H-M   'P 1'
#
loop_
_entity.id
_entity.type
_entity.pdbx_description
1 polymer ?
#
loop_
_entity_poly.entity_id
_entity_poly.type
_entity_poly.pdbx_seq_one_letter_code
_entity_poly.pdbx_strand_id
1 'polypeptide(L)'
;MNASNAYGYNVSAPVTITVLEPPAAAFTANVTEGNAPLTVQFTDESTGNVTAWLWNFGDGNTSTEQNPVHTYASPGNYTVTLNASNAYGTASLSKPGYIRITEDSFINFIIDENVFVYGNTLKFSGNNINGPGATVVITGGLNTNDLNGGASIAVSDIYFDGAVTLDGGSADLGSPVQPGSIYVNGDLELWKGSRDIYGDVYVNGNFRLKDAKIHGNVYVNGDLTLDWTPTVAENARIYYTGTLTKPDNYDAGILAKCIHQATVPGFTMPDEEIPPTKPADWYAARGYDPSGDLTSNMKIFADSYSSISRKPTATNVTIIASTGDITITGMGGSGVTGVFFAPNGKVTFNGGSLEGVVIARDGFFVTSGGTQVTFKNVEEYISNPADYPF
;
A
#
# COMPACT_ATOMS: atom_id res chain seq x y z
N MET A 1 -11.27 77.45 1.93
CA MET A 1 -11.52 78.83 2.40
C MET A 1 -11.00 79.78 1.34
N ASN A 2 -11.83 80.70 0.84
CA ASN A 2 -11.36 81.76 -0.05
C ASN A 2 -11.03 82.98 0.79
N ALA A 3 -9.77 83.39 0.79
CA ALA A 3 -9.37 84.69 1.35
C ALA A 3 -9.33 85.71 0.20
N SER A 4 -9.83 86.91 0.46
CA SER A 4 -9.74 88.04 -0.47
C SER A 4 -9.28 89.29 0.27
N ASN A 5 -8.57 90.16 -0.44
CA ASN A 5 -8.26 91.51 0.00
C ASN A 5 -8.44 92.50 -1.16
N ALA A 6 -8.17 93.78 -0.91
CA ALA A 6 -8.41 94.88 -1.87
C ALA A 6 -7.62 94.78 -3.19
N TYR A 7 -6.68 93.83 -3.31
CA TYR A 7 -5.85 93.63 -4.51
C TYR A 7 -6.10 92.29 -5.21
N GLY A 8 -7.04 91.46 -4.74
CA GLY A 8 -7.44 90.22 -5.41
C GLY A 8 -8.10 89.18 -4.51
N TYR A 9 -8.73 88.18 -5.13
CA TYR A 9 -9.31 87.02 -4.45
C TYR A 9 -8.58 85.74 -4.86
N ASN A 10 -8.45 84.79 -3.95
CA ASN A 10 -8.01 83.43 -4.30
C ASN A 10 -9.22 82.49 -4.33
N VAL A 11 -9.33 81.68 -5.38
CA VAL A 11 -10.35 80.63 -5.50
C VAL A 11 -9.68 79.31 -5.14
N SER A 12 -9.97 78.79 -3.95
CA SER A 12 -9.65 77.42 -3.59
C SER A 12 -10.77 76.52 -4.09
N ALA A 13 -10.51 75.78 -5.17
CA ALA A 13 -11.32 74.63 -5.54
C ALA A 13 -11.09 73.51 -4.50
N PRO A 14 -12.14 72.79 -4.06
CA PRO A 14 -11.95 71.60 -3.24
C PRO A 14 -11.14 70.57 -4.03
N VAL A 15 -10.05 70.09 -3.46
CA VAL A 15 -9.37 68.88 -3.96
C VAL A 15 -10.12 67.69 -3.38
N THR A 16 -10.77 66.90 -4.22
CA THR A 16 -11.36 65.62 -3.81
C THR A 16 -10.25 64.57 -3.75
N ILE A 17 -9.92 64.09 -2.56
CA ILE A 17 -9.05 62.91 -2.39
C ILE A 17 -9.95 61.69 -2.39
N THR A 18 -9.88 60.88 -3.44
CA THR A 18 -10.52 59.55 -3.46
C THR A 18 -9.56 58.57 -2.78
N VAL A 19 -9.91 58.14 -1.57
CA VAL A 19 -9.21 57.03 -0.89
C VAL A 19 -9.84 55.74 -1.40
N LEU A 20 -9.13 55.01 -2.25
CA LEU A 20 -9.55 53.68 -2.65
C LEU A 20 -9.17 52.68 -1.56
N GLU A 21 -10.02 51.67 -1.36
CA GLU A 21 -9.81 50.64 -0.35
C GLU A 21 -8.67 49.69 -0.76
N PRO A 22 -7.95 49.11 0.22
CA PRO A 22 -7.06 48.00 -0.07
C PRO A 22 -7.86 46.81 -0.65
N PRO A 23 -7.21 45.87 -1.35
CA PRO A 23 -7.90 44.71 -1.87
C PRO A 23 -8.57 43.87 -0.78
N ALA A 24 -9.53 43.03 -1.18
CA ALA A 24 -9.95 41.88 -0.39
C ALA A 24 -9.57 40.61 -1.17
N ALA A 25 -8.61 39.83 -0.65
CA ALA A 25 -8.10 38.65 -1.32
C ALA A 25 -9.10 37.50 -1.28
N ALA A 26 -9.38 36.89 -2.43
CA ALA A 26 -10.21 35.70 -2.55
C ALA A 26 -9.77 34.86 -3.75
N PHE A 27 -9.95 33.54 -3.67
CA PHE A 27 -9.61 32.63 -4.76
C PHE A 27 -10.30 31.28 -4.67
N THR A 28 -10.37 30.60 -5.81
CA THR A 28 -10.83 29.20 -5.97
C THR A 28 -9.82 28.38 -6.78
N ALA A 29 -10.02 27.06 -6.81
CA ALA A 29 -9.27 26.10 -7.62
C ALA A 29 -10.23 25.15 -8.33
N ASN A 30 -9.87 24.66 -9.52
CA ASN A 30 -10.70 23.71 -10.28
C ASN A 30 -10.78 22.32 -9.61
N VAL A 31 -9.71 21.91 -8.92
CA VAL A 31 -9.60 20.69 -8.13
C VAL A 31 -8.83 20.98 -6.84
N THR A 32 -9.20 20.30 -5.76
CA THR A 32 -8.56 20.45 -4.43
C THR A 32 -7.98 19.14 -3.91
N GLU A 33 -8.17 18.03 -4.63
CA GLU A 33 -7.57 16.74 -4.32
C GLU A 33 -7.28 15.94 -5.59
N GLY A 34 -6.29 15.06 -5.52
CA GLY A 34 -5.90 14.16 -6.62
C GLY A 34 -4.51 13.58 -6.41
N ASN A 35 -4.03 12.78 -7.36
CA ASN A 35 -2.73 12.11 -7.25
C ASN A 35 -1.59 12.94 -7.83
N ALA A 36 -0.39 12.77 -7.29
CA ALA A 36 0.81 13.35 -7.86
C ALA A 36 1.13 12.72 -9.23
N PRO A 37 1.50 13.50 -10.27
CA PRO A 37 1.48 14.96 -10.29
C PRO A 37 0.06 15.53 -10.53
N LEU A 38 -0.39 16.44 -9.68
CA LEU A 38 -1.70 17.11 -9.85
C LEU A 38 -1.52 18.51 -10.42
N THR A 39 -2.13 18.76 -11.58
CA THR A 39 -2.17 20.12 -12.17
C THR A 39 -3.46 20.84 -11.76
N VAL A 40 -3.29 21.96 -11.08
CA VAL A 40 -4.37 22.79 -10.51
C VAL A 40 -4.39 24.15 -11.21
N GLN A 41 -5.55 24.55 -11.71
CA GLN A 41 -5.84 25.90 -12.17
C GLN A 41 -6.44 26.69 -11.01
N PHE A 42 -5.74 27.75 -10.58
CA PHE A 42 -6.24 28.69 -9.61
C PHE A 42 -6.94 29.86 -10.30
N THR A 43 -8.01 30.36 -9.68
CA THR A 43 -8.76 31.53 -10.15
C THR A 43 -8.78 32.59 -9.07
N ASP A 44 -8.32 33.80 -9.39
CA ASP A 44 -8.43 34.97 -8.52
C ASP A 44 -9.88 35.48 -8.50
N GLU A 45 -10.38 35.72 -7.29
CA GLU A 45 -11.70 36.30 -7.03
C GLU A 45 -11.58 37.58 -6.18
N SER A 46 -10.36 38.12 -6.06
CA SER A 46 -10.08 39.28 -5.23
C SER A 46 -10.80 40.53 -5.73
N THR A 47 -11.22 41.40 -4.80
CA THR A 47 -11.88 42.67 -5.10
C THR A 47 -11.02 43.87 -4.71
N GLY A 48 -11.42 45.09 -5.11
CA GLY A 48 -10.71 46.33 -4.76
C GLY A 48 -9.63 46.76 -5.75
N ASN A 49 -9.86 46.61 -7.06
CA ASN A 49 -8.93 47.03 -8.13
C ASN A 49 -7.49 46.51 -7.94
N VAL A 50 -7.36 45.19 -7.82
CA VAL A 50 -6.06 44.51 -7.68
C VAL A 50 -5.20 44.77 -8.91
N THR A 51 -3.92 45.08 -8.70
CA THR A 51 -2.94 45.31 -9.76
C THR A 51 -1.75 44.36 -9.72
N ALA A 52 -1.57 43.60 -8.63
CA ALA A 52 -0.52 42.57 -8.54
C ALA A 52 -0.92 41.44 -7.59
N TRP A 53 -0.46 40.23 -7.92
CA TRP A 53 -0.71 38.98 -7.19
C TRP A 53 0.62 38.33 -6.82
N LEU A 54 0.64 37.66 -5.67
CA LEU A 54 1.69 36.74 -5.30
C LEU A 54 1.06 35.50 -4.66
N TRP A 55 1.16 34.40 -5.39
CA TRP A 55 0.76 33.07 -4.96
C TRP A 55 1.92 32.37 -4.27
N ASN A 56 1.63 31.71 -3.16
CA ASN A 56 2.48 30.68 -2.59
C ASN A 56 1.65 29.39 -2.54
N PHE A 57 2.12 28.37 -3.26
CA PHE A 57 1.38 27.11 -3.42
C PHE A 57 1.58 26.15 -2.24
N GLY A 58 2.48 26.46 -1.30
CA GLY A 58 2.76 25.65 -0.13
C GLY A 58 3.83 24.57 -0.32
N ASP A 59 4.35 24.40 -1.54
CA ASP A 59 5.38 23.41 -1.94
C ASP A 59 6.76 24.04 -2.18
N GLY A 60 6.90 25.33 -1.87
CA GLY A 60 8.10 26.13 -2.14
C GLY A 60 8.04 26.93 -3.46
N ASN A 61 7.05 26.68 -4.32
CA ASN A 61 6.85 27.42 -5.56
C ASN A 61 5.90 28.62 -5.38
N THR A 62 6.06 29.61 -6.25
CA THR A 62 5.27 30.86 -6.26
C THR A 62 4.91 31.28 -7.67
N SER A 63 3.90 32.14 -7.81
CA SER A 63 3.53 32.77 -9.10
C SER A 63 3.04 34.19 -8.90
N THR A 64 3.21 35.05 -9.91
CA THR A 64 2.68 36.42 -9.95
C THR A 64 1.56 36.60 -10.98
N GLU A 65 1.14 35.52 -11.64
CA GLU A 65 0.01 35.55 -12.57
C GLU A 65 -1.30 35.73 -11.80
N GLN A 66 -2.30 36.35 -12.44
CA GLN A 66 -3.63 36.49 -11.84
C GLN A 66 -4.31 35.13 -11.64
N ASN A 67 -4.27 34.26 -12.66
CA ASN A 67 -4.92 32.94 -12.65
C ASN A 67 -3.90 31.84 -13.01
N PRO A 68 -2.97 31.47 -12.12
CA PRO A 68 -1.89 30.55 -12.45
C PRO A 68 -2.36 29.10 -12.59
N VAL A 69 -1.66 28.36 -13.46
CA VAL A 69 -1.67 26.89 -13.45
C VAL A 69 -0.43 26.42 -12.70
N HIS A 70 -0.60 25.54 -11.71
CA HIS A 70 0.49 24.97 -10.94
C HIS A 70 0.40 23.45 -10.88
N THR A 71 1.55 22.76 -10.95
CA THR A 71 1.61 21.31 -10.86
C THR A 71 2.33 20.91 -9.57
N TYR A 72 1.62 20.21 -8.69
CA TYR A 72 2.21 19.62 -7.49
C TYR A 72 2.80 18.25 -7.84
N ALA A 73 4.12 18.14 -7.74
CA ALA A 73 4.85 16.93 -8.15
C ALA A 73 4.88 15.82 -7.10
N SER A 74 4.63 16.13 -5.83
CA SER A 74 4.75 15.17 -4.72
C SER A 74 3.46 15.11 -3.89
N PRO A 75 3.15 13.95 -3.30
CA PRO A 75 2.10 13.82 -2.30
C PRO A 75 2.30 14.78 -1.12
N GLY A 76 1.20 15.25 -0.53
CA GLY A 76 1.23 16.17 0.59
C GLY A 76 -0.03 17.02 0.73
N ASN A 77 -0.17 17.67 1.89
CA ASN A 77 -1.20 18.66 2.15
C ASN A 77 -0.60 20.06 2.03
N TYR A 78 -1.04 20.82 1.02
CA TYR A 78 -0.47 22.10 0.69
C TYR A 78 -1.38 23.26 1.12
N THR A 79 -0.80 24.21 1.85
CA THR A 79 -1.46 25.46 2.24
C THR A 79 -1.25 26.49 1.15
N VAL A 80 -2.34 26.91 0.49
CA VAL A 80 -2.27 27.91 -0.58
C VAL A 80 -2.52 29.30 -0.01
N THR A 81 -1.65 30.24 -0.34
CA THR A 81 -1.77 31.64 0.07
C THR A 81 -1.73 32.57 -1.13
N LEU A 82 -2.69 33.48 -1.22
CA LEU A 82 -2.73 34.57 -2.19
C LEU A 82 -2.54 35.91 -1.48
N ASN A 83 -1.55 36.70 -1.91
CA ASN A 83 -1.40 38.09 -1.54
C ASN A 83 -1.75 38.98 -2.75
N ALA A 84 -2.84 39.73 -2.64
CA ALA A 84 -3.33 40.65 -3.64
C ALA A 84 -3.03 42.10 -3.22
N SER A 85 -2.54 42.91 -4.16
CA SER A 85 -2.14 44.30 -3.87
C SER A 85 -2.59 45.30 -4.92
N ASN A 86 -2.77 46.53 -4.49
CA ASN A 86 -3.00 47.70 -5.33
C ASN A 86 -2.16 48.89 -4.78
N ALA A 87 -2.30 50.08 -5.39
CA ALA A 87 -1.57 51.28 -4.95
C ALA A 87 -1.93 51.76 -3.53
N TYR A 88 -2.98 51.21 -2.92
CA TYR A 88 -3.58 51.63 -1.65
C TYR A 88 -3.39 50.61 -0.53
N GLY A 89 -2.88 49.41 -0.82
CA GLY A 89 -2.53 48.41 0.19
C GLY A 89 -2.49 46.97 -0.36
N THR A 90 -2.41 46.03 0.57
CA THR A 90 -2.32 44.59 0.32
C THR A 90 -3.29 43.83 1.21
N ALA A 91 -3.84 42.74 0.70
CA ALA A 91 -4.58 41.76 1.50
C ALA A 91 -4.11 40.34 1.19
N SER A 92 -4.15 39.48 2.20
CA SER A 92 -3.72 38.09 2.10
C SER A 92 -4.84 37.16 2.53
N LEU A 93 -5.05 36.10 1.77
CA LEU A 93 -5.89 34.96 2.15
C LEU A 93 -5.04 33.70 2.13
N SER A 94 -5.06 32.94 3.22
CA SER A 94 -4.40 31.63 3.33
C SER A 94 -5.46 30.57 3.61
N LYS A 95 -5.42 29.47 2.85
CA LYS A 95 -6.29 28.30 3.04
C LYS A 95 -5.41 27.10 3.44
N PRO A 96 -5.33 26.74 4.73
CA PRO A 96 -4.54 25.62 5.21
C PRO A 96 -5.00 24.29 4.62
N GLY A 97 -4.06 23.47 4.12
CA GLY A 97 -4.36 22.15 3.54
C GLY A 97 -5.36 22.17 2.38
N TYR A 98 -5.42 23.28 1.63
CA TYR A 98 -6.42 23.49 0.59
C TYR A 98 -6.28 22.54 -0.60
N ILE A 99 -5.05 22.11 -0.90
CA ILE A 99 -4.76 21.12 -1.94
C ILE A 99 -4.20 19.87 -1.27
N ARG A 100 -4.86 18.72 -1.46
CA ARG A 100 -4.45 17.42 -0.94
C ARG A 100 -4.00 16.51 -2.08
N ILE A 101 -2.69 16.25 -2.13
CA ILE A 101 -2.09 15.37 -3.12
C ILE A 101 -1.81 14.01 -2.49
N THR A 102 -2.31 12.95 -3.10
CA THR A 102 -2.02 11.55 -2.72
C THR A 102 -1.05 10.92 -3.71
N GLU A 103 -0.50 9.75 -3.36
CA GLU A 103 0.24 8.92 -4.30
C GLU A 103 -0.69 7.79 -4.79
N ASP A 104 -0.68 7.51 -6.09
CA ASP A 104 -1.29 6.29 -6.67
C ASP A 104 -0.36 5.07 -6.55
N SER A 105 0.76 5.20 -5.84
CA SER A 105 1.79 4.17 -5.72
C SER A 105 1.19 2.86 -5.24
N PHE A 106 0.29 2.90 -4.27
CA PHE A 106 -0.36 1.70 -3.76
C PHE A 106 -1.23 1.01 -4.81
N ILE A 107 -2.02 1.73 -5.61
CA ILE A 107 -2.87 1.11 -6.65
C ILE A 107 -1.99 0.50 -7.74
N ASN A 108 -1.00 1.24 -8.22
CA ASN A 108 -0.07 0.74 -9.23
C ASN A 108 0.71 -0.46 -8.69
N PHE A 109 1.15 -0.42 -7.44
CA PHE A 109 1.80 -1.55 -6.77
C PHE A 109 0.90 -2.79 -6.72
N ILE A 110 -0.37 -2.66 -6.32
CA ILE A 110 -1.29 -3.81 -6.29
C ILE A 110 -1.48 -4.41 -7.69
N ILE A 111 -1.57 -3.58 -8.74
CA ILE A 111 -1.81 -4.01 -10.11
C ILE A 111 -0.54 -4.60 -10.73
N ASP A 112 0.53 -3.80 -10.77
CA ASP A 112 1.76 -4.11 -11.48
C ASP A 112 2.50 -5.29 -10.82
N GLU A 113 2.48 -5.35 -9.49
CA GLU A 113 3.10 -6.45 -8.72
C GLU A 113 2.10 -7.59 -8.41
N ASN A 114 0.86 -7.54 -8.94
CA ASN A 114 -0.17 -8.56 -8.73
C ASN A 114 -0.33 -8.95 -7.24
N VAL A 115 -0.47 -7.96 -6.37
CA VAL A 115 -0.45 -8.19 -4.92
C VAL A 115 -1.75 -8.87 -4.47
N PHE A 116 -1.59 -10.06 -3.90
CA PHE A 116 -2.68 -10.86 -3.39
C PHE A 116 -2.99 -10.54 -1.92
N VAL A 117 -1.96 -10.56 -1.07
CA VAL A 117 -2.04 -10.31 0.38
C VAL A 117 -1.05 -9.22 0.74
N TYR A 118 -1.55 -8.19 1.43
CA TYR A 118 -0.72 -7.14 2.02
C TYR A 118 -1.14 -6.88 3.47
N GLY A 119 -0.24 -7.09 4.42
CA GLY A 119 -0.52 -6.88 5.84
C GLY A 119 0.59 -7.34 6.78
N ASN A 120 0.44 -7.10 8.08
CA ASN A 120 1.49 -7.38 9.06
C ASN A 120 1.56 -8.85 9.50
N THR A 121 0.52 -9.65 9.26
CA THR A 121 0.47 -11.03 9.75
C THR A 121 -0.26 -11.93 8.76
N LEU A 122 0.26 -13.13 8.55
CA LEU A 122 -0.45 -14.21 7.87
C LEU A 122 -0.61 -15.37 8.85
N LYS A 123 -1.86 -15.72 9.18
CA LYS A 123 -2.16 -16.99 9.87
C LYS A 123 -3.03 -17.84 9.00
N PHE A 124 -2.54 -19.03 8.65
CA PHE A 124 -3.17 -19.84 7.63
C PHE A 124 -3.30 -21.29 8.07
N SER A 125 -4.54 -21.65 8.43
CA SER A 125 -4.92 -23.02 8.79
C SER A 125 -5.38 -23.87 7.61
N GLY A 126 -5.41 -23.31 6.40
CA GLY A 126 -5.87 -23.99 5.18
C GLY A 126 -4.84 -24.94 4.56
N ASN A 127 -5.10 -25.39 3.34
CA ASN A 127 -4.21 -26.29 2.61
C ASN A 127 -3.19 -25.50 1.76
N ASN A 128 -3.67 -24.61 0.90
CA ASN A 128 -2.81 -23.90 -0.05
C ASN A 128 -3.29 -22.46 -0.28
N ILE A 129 -2.34 -21.54 -0.36
CA ILE A 129 -2.49 -20.26 -1.05
C ILE A 129 -1.88 -20.43 -2.44
N ASN A 130 -2.67 -20.25 -3.50
CA ASN A 130 -2.24 -20.46 -4.89
C ASN A 130 -2.31 -19.14 -5.66
N GLY A 131 -1.21 -18.76 -6.30
CA GLY A 131 -1.19 -17.59 -7.17
C GLY A 131 0.09 -17.50 -7.98
N PRO A 132 0.28 -18.36 -9.01
CA PRO A 132 1.34 -18.15 -9.99
C PRO A 132 1.25 -16.74 -10.60
N GLY A 133 2.35 -15.99 -10.58
CA GLY A 133 2.43 -14.59 -10.97
C GLY A 133 2.02 -13.58 -9.90
N ALA A 134 1.54 -14.04 -8.73
CA ALA A 134 1.08 -13.17 -7.66
C ALA A 134 2.18 -12.86 -6.63
N THR A 135 1.98 -11.76 -5.90
CA THR A 135 2.84 -11.32 -4.80
C THR A 135 2.14 -11.40 -3.46
N VAL A 136 2.83 -11.89 -2.42
CA VAL A 136 2.41 -11.81 -1.02
C VAL A 136 3.40 -10.94 -0.26
N VAL A 137 2.89 -9.92 0.43
CA VAL A 137 3.69 -9.02 1.27
C VAL A 137 3.23 -9.10 2.71
N ILE A 138 4.11 -9.61 3.57
CA ILE A 138 3.92 -9.68 5.01
C ILE A 138 4.93 -8.72 5.66
N THR A 139 4.47 -7.62 6.25
CA THR A 139 5.35 -6.62 6.90
C THR A 139 5.85 -7.06 8.27
N GLY A 140 5.89 -8.37 8.50
CA GLY A 140 6.33 -9.02 9.73
C GLY A 140 6.94 -10.38 9.43
N GLY A 141 7.21 -11.15 10.49
CA GLY A 141 7.76 -12.50 10.36
C GLY A 141 6.72 -13.59 10.10
N LEU A 142 7.21 -14.82 9.90
CA LEU A 142 6.38 -16.01 9.75
C LEU A 142 6.97 -17.17 10.57
N ASN A 143 6.16 -17.81 11.41
CA ASN A 143 6.58 -19.00 12.16
C ASN A 143 5.82 -20.25 11.76
N THR A 144 6.36 -21.43 12.10
CA THR A 144 5.70 -22.72 11.88
C THR A 144 4.26 -22.76 12.36
N ASN A 145 3.95 -22.11 13.50
CA ASN A 145 2.61 -22.10 14.10
C ASN A 145 1.63 -21.11 13.44
N ASP A 146 2.14 -20.17 12.66
CA ASP A 146 1.30 -19.30 11.85
C ASP A 146 0.73 -20.07 10.64
N LEU A 147 1.39 -21.17 10.28
CA LEU A 147 0.88 -22.17 9.35
C LEU A 147 0.35 -23.39 10.13
N ASN A 148 -0.54 -24.19 9.55
CA ASN A 148 -0.97 -25.46 10.18
C ASN A 148 0.08 -26.59 10.11
N GLY A 149 1.35 -26.26 9.86
CA GLY A 149 2.43 -27.22 9.66
C GLY A 149 2.44 -27.91 8.29
N GLY A 150 1.48 -27.68 7.39
CA GLY A 150 1.52 -28.23 6.02
C GLY A 150 1.06 -27.25 4.94
N ALA A 151 0.55 -26.10 5.34
CA ALA A 151 0.04 -25.10 4.42
C ALA A 151 1.14 -24.55 3.51
N SER A 152 0.91 -24.62 2.20
CA SER A 152 1.85 -24.09 1.21
C SER A 152 1.46 -22.69 0.76
N ILE A 153 2.44 -21.80 0.62
CA ILE A 153 2.29 -20.46 0.03
C ILE A 153 2.87 -20.51 -1.39
N ALA A 154 2.05 -20.95 -2.35
CA ALA A 154 2.41 -21.19 -3.73
C ALA A 154 2.13 -19.97 -4.63
N VAL A 155 2.83 -18.86 -4.34
CA VAL A 155 2.82 -17.62 -5.15
C VAL A 155 4.20 -17.34 -5.73
N SER A 156 4.31 -16.47 -6.74
CA SER A 156 5.60 -16.22 -7.39
C SER A 156 6.55 -15.43 -6.49
N ASP A 157 6.08 -14.33 -5.93
CA ASP A 157 6.91 -13.42 -5.15
C ASP A 157 6.39 -13.31 -3.71
N ILE A 158 7.31 -13.37 -2.75
CA ILE A 158 6.98 -13.33 -1.33
C ILE A 158 7.93 -12.40 -0.60
N TYR A 159 7.39 -11.45 0.14
CA TYR A 159 8.14 -10.53 0.99
C TYR A 159 7.78 -10.76 2.46
N PHE A 160 8.78 -10.97 3.30
CA PHE A 160 8.66 -11.03 4.76
C PHE A 160 9.56 -9.97 5.40
N ASP A 161 8.96 -8.89 5.90
CA ASP A 161 9.69 -7.87 6.66
C ASP A 161 9.88 -8.28 8.13
N GLY A 162 10.57 -9.40 8.31
CA GLY A 162 10.84 -10.01 9.60
C GLY A 162 11.41 -11.41 9.45
N ALA A 163 11.81 -12.01 10.58
CA ALA A 163 12.36 -13.35 10.58
C ALA A 163 11.33 -14.41 10.17
N VAL A 164 11.79 -15.43 9.45
CA VAL A 164 10.99 -16.58 9.03
C VAL A 164 11.55 -17.84 9.67
N THR A 165 10.77 -18.50 10.53
CA THR A 165 11.17 -19.71 11.25
C THR A 165 10.23 -20.87 10.96
N LEU A 166 10.67 -21.80 10.12
CA LEU A 166 9.98 -23.03 9.77
C LEU A 166 10.76 -24.25 10.35
N ASP A 167 10.61 -24.48 11.66
CA ASP A 167 11.16 -25.64 12.40
C ASP A 167 10.09 -26.71 12.68
N GLY A 168 9.59 -27.32 11.62
CA GLY A 168 8.61 -28.40 11.67
C GLY A 168 7.72 -28.41 10.43
N GLY A 169 6.94 -29.48 10.25
CA GLY A 169 5.93 -29.54 9.20
C GLY A 169 6.47 -29.74 7.78
N SER A 170 5.69 -29.33 6.79
CA SER A 170 5.93 -29.48 5.36
C SER A 170 5.32 -28.34 4.54
N ALA A 171 5.35 -27.12 5.10
CA ALA A 171 4.88 -25.93 4.42
C ALA A 171 5.87 -25.49 3.34
N ASP A 172 5.46 -25.59 2.08
CA ASP A 172 6.24 -25.12 0.94
C ASP A 172 6.11 -23.60 0.76
N LEU A 173 7.16 -22.97 0.24
CA LEU A 173 7.15 -21.55 -0.13
C LEU A 173 7.51 -21.38 -1.60
N GLY A 174 6.83 -20.46 -2.26
CA GLY A 174 7.03 -20.16 -3.67
C GLY A 174 6.21 -21.07 -4.59
N SER A 175 5.94 -20.58 -5.79
CA SER A 175 5.15 -21.29 -6.79
C SER A 175 5.98 -22.34 -7.52
N PRO A 176 5.59 -23.64 -7.52
CA PRO A 176 6.25 -24.67 -8.32
C PRO A 176 5.98 -24.52 -9.83
N VAL A 177 4.97 -23.75 -10.21
CA VAL A 177 4.54 -23.58 -11.62
C VAL A 177 5.19 -22.36 -12.26
N GLN A 178 5.33 -21.27 -11.50
CA GLN A 178 5.94 -20.02 -11.94
C GLN A 178 6.78 -19.46 -10.79
N PRO A 179 7.97 -20.01 -10.52
CA PRO A 179 8.81 -19.52 -9.44
C PRO A 179 9.22 -18.06 -9.68
N GLY A 180 9.09 -17.22 -8.65
CA GLY A 180 9.63 -15.86 -8.60
C GLY A 180 10.73 -15.77 -7.55
N SER A 181 10.62 -14.80 -6.64
CA SER A 181 11.60 -14.58 -5.58
C SER A 181 10.99 -14.52 -4.17
N ILE A 182 11.75 -14.97 -3.18
CA ILE A 182 11.38 -14.92 -1.77
C ILE A 182 12.37 -14.01 -1.05
N TYR A 183 11.89 -12.93 -0.46
CA TYR A 183 12.67 -11.91 0.24
C TYR A 183 12.38 -11.96 1.73
N VAL A 184 13.43 -12.09 2.54
CA VAL A 184 13.35 -12.15 4.00
C VAL A 184 14.24 -11.06 4.59
N ASN A 185 13.64 -10.02 5.16
CA ASN A 185 14.36 -8.96 5.88
C ASN A 185 14.55 -9.37 7.34
N GLY A 186 15.39 -10.38 7.55
CA GLY A 186 15.66 -10.97 8.85
C GLY A 186 16.30 -12.35 8.69
N ASP A 187 16.37 -13.10 9.80
CA ASP A 187 16.87 -14.46 9.78
C ASP A 187 15.87 -15.42 9.10
N LEU A 188 16.38 -16.36 8.30
CA LEU A 188 15.63 -17.45 7.71
C LEU A 188 16.05 -18.78 8.35
N GLU A 189 15.12 -19.52 8.92
CA GLU A 189 15.35 -20.85 9.48
C GLU A 189 14.43 -21.88 8.80
N LEU A 190 15.04 -22.78 8.04
CA LEU A 190 14.41 -23.94 7.41
C LEU A 190 15.00 -25.20 8.04
N TRP A 191 14.51 -25.56 9.23
CA TRP A 191 15.17 -26.53 10.09
C TRP A 191 14.59 -27.95 10.00
N LYS A 192 13.64 -28.34 10.87
CA LYS A 192 13.05 -29.70 10.82
C LYS A 192 11.90 -29.84 9.83
N GLY A 193 11.83 -30.99 9.19
CA GLY A 193 10.71 -31.48 8.36
C GLY A 193 10.96 -31.28 6.86
N SER A 194 10.08 -31.81 6.00
CA SER A 194 10.31 -31.79 4.55
C SER A 194 9.48 -30.71 3.88
N ARG A 195 10.11 -29.71 3.25
CA ARG A 195 9.45 -28.74 2.37
C ARG A 195 10.26 -28.46 1.12
N ASP A 196 9.58 -27.95 0.12
CA ASP A 196 10.15 -27.44 -1.12
C ASP A 196 10.10 -25.89 -1.13
N ILE A 197 11.20 -25.27 -1.54
CA ILE A 197 11.35 -23.81 -1.67
C ILE A 197 11.60 -23.48 -3.14
N TYR A 198 10.61 -22.87 -3.77
CA TYR A 198 10.62 -22.54 -5.19
C TYR A 198 10.95 -21.06 -5.41
N GLY A 199 11.89 -20.81 -6.33
CA GLY A 199 12.34 -19.45 -6.66
C GLY A 199 13.69 -19.09 -6.05
N ASP A 200 14.21 -17.93 -6.43
CA ASP A 200 15.42 -17.38 -5.82
C ASP A 200 15.08 -16.81 -4.44
N VAL A 201 15.97 -16.98 -3.47
CA VAL A 201 15.76 -16.58 -2.07
C VAL A 201 16.79 -15.54 -1.67
N TYR A 202 16.35 -14.43 -1.09
CA TYR A 202 17.19 -13.35 -0.62
C TYR A 202 16.96 -13.17 0.89
N VAL A 203 18.04 -13.22 1.66
CA VAL A 203 18.01 -13.15 3.13
C VAL A 203 18.89 -12.01 3.60
N ASN A 204 18.30 -10.98 4.20
CA ASN A 204 19.01 -9.91 4.88
C ASN A 204 19.22 -10.25 6.36
N GLY A 205 19.97 -11.32 6.61
CA GLY A 205 20.16 -11.93 7.91
C GLY A 205 20.86 -13.29 7.79
N ASN A 206 20.80 -14.09 8.85
CA ASN A 206 21.40 -15.42 8.85
C ASN A 206 20.46 -16.45 8.25
N PHE A 207 21.03 -17.47 7.59
CA PHE A 207 20.28 -18.58 7.02
C PHE A 207 20.66 -19.90 7.69
N ARG A 208 19.66 -20.60 8.25
CA ARG A 208 19.82 -21.94 8.83
C ARG A 208 19.06 -22.95 7.96
N LEU A 209 19.76 -23.91 7.38
CA LEU A 209 19.22 -24.89 6.43
C LEU A 209 19.55 -26.33 6.85
N LYS A 210 18.51 -27.16 6.91
CA LYS A 210 18.63 -28.58 7.24
C LYS A 210 17.75 -29.46 6.33
N ASP A 211 16.47 -29.67 6.61
CA ASP A 211 15.70 -30.72 5.92
C ASP A 211 14.97 -30.25 4.63
N ALA A 212 15.18 -29.01 4.19
CA ALA A 212 14.45 -28.42 3.06
C ALA A 212 15.11 -28.70 1.68
N LYS A 213 14.30 -28.61 0.63
CA LYS A 213 14.74 -28.68 -0.77
C LYS A 213 14.68 -27.31 -1.41
N ILE A 214 15.82 -26.85 -1.90
CA ILE A 214 15.99 -25.55 -2.54
C ILE A 214 16.01 -25.72 -4.06
N HIS A 215 15.10 -25.05 -4.75
CA HIS A 215 14.97 -25.14 -6.21
C HIS A 215 15.60 -23.96 -6.97
N GLY A 216 15.83 -22.82 -6.33
CA GLY A 216 16.51 -21.65 -6.90
C GLY A 216 17.80 -21.27 -6.16
N ASN A 217 18.40 -20.14 -6.54
CA ASN A 217 19.58 -19.64 -5.83
C ASN A 217 19.20 -19.03 -4.48
N VAL A 218 20.13 -19.01 -3.54
CA VAL A 218 19.96 -18.35 -2.24
C VAL A 218 21.07 -17.33 -2.05
N TYR A 219 20.72 -16.12 -1.63
CA TYR A 219 21.62 -15.00 -1.40
C TYR A 219 21.49 -14.56 0.07
N VAL A 220 22.50 -14.89 0.88
CA VAL A 220 22.50 -14.67 2.33
C VAL A 220 23.45 -13.53 2.69
N ASN A 221 22.91 -12.41 3.13
CA ASN A 221 23.70 -11.31 3.70
C ASN A 221 23.96 -11.55 5.19
N GLY A 222 24.60 -12.67 5.52
CA GLY A 222 24.83 -13.11 6.88
C GLY A 222 25.48 -14.49 6.96
N ASP A 223 25.43 -15.10 8.15
CA ASP A 223 25.96 -16.44 8.41
C ASP A 223 25.09 -17.53 7.75
N LEU A 224 25.73 -18.58 7.26
CA LEU A 224 25.10 -19.79 6.76
C LEU A 224 25.35 -20.94 7.73
N THR A 225 24.29 -21.51 8.30
CA THR A 225 24.36 -22.72 9.11
C THR A 225 23.69 -23.87 8.39
N LEU A 226 24.44 -24.95 8.17
CA LEU A 226 23.97 -26.18 7.58
C LEU A 226 23.87 -27.29 8.62
N ASP A 227 22.87 -28.14 8.51
CA ASP A 227 22.77 -29.42 9.24
C ASP A 227 22.14 -30.48 8.31
N TRP A 228 21.84 -31.71 8.78
CA TRP A 228 21.28 -32.87 8.03
C TRP A 228 20.83 -32.61 6.59
N THR A 229 21.27 -33.46 5.65
CA THR A 229 21.22 -33.30 4.18
C THR A 229 20.01 -32.55 3.58
N PRO A 230 20.11 -31.21 3.39
CA PRO A 230 19.21 -30.48 2.50
C PRO A 230 19.44 -30.96 1.08
N THR A 231 18.47 -30.70 0.21
CA THR A 231 18.70 -30.81 -1.24
C THR A 231 18.82 -29.42 -1.83
N VAL A 232 19.80 -29.22 -2.70
CA VAL A 232 19.92 -28.00 -3.50
C VAL A 232 19.96 -28.43 -4.96
N ALA A 233 19.00 -27.96 -5.75
CA ALA A 233 18.84 -28.32 -7.15
C ALA A 233 20.16 -28.17 -7.94
N GLU A 234 20.33 -28.94 -9.01
CA GLU A 234 21.60 -29.06 -9.74
C GLU A 234 22.24 -27.70 -10.08
N ASN A 235 21.41 -26.78 -10.57
CA ASN A 235 21.83 -25.43 -11.00
C ASN A 235 21.74 -24.37 -9.90
N ALA A 236 21.19 -24.69 -8.74
CA ALA A 236 21.06 -23.78 -7.60
C ALA A 236 22.38 -23.66 -6.82
N ARG A 237 22.64 -22.46 -6.29
CA ARG A 237 23.77 -22.14 -5.42
C ARG A 237 23.30 -21.38 -4.18
N ILE A 238 24.06 -21.49 -3.10
CA ILE A 238 23.86 -20.68 -1.88
C ILE A 238 25.06 -19.76 -1.75
N TYR A 239 24.85 -18.47 -1.98
CA TYR A 239 25.83 -17.41 -1.78
C TYR A 239 25.69 -16.83 -0.38
N TYR A 240 26.79 -16.60 0.32
CA TYR A 240 26.75 -16.05 1.68
C TYR A 240 27.93 -15.10 1.95
N THR A 241 27.71 -14.10 2.81
CA THR A 241 28.73 -13.09 3.17
C THR A 241 29.38 -13.32 4.53
N GLY A 242 28.73 -14.07 5.42
CA GLY A 242 29.21 -14.37 6.76
C GLY A 242 30.01 -15.67 6.84
N THR A 243 29.90 -16.34 7.99
CA THR A 243 30.56 -17.61 8.27
C THR A 243 29.72 -18.81 7.85
N LEU A 244 30.38 -19.92 7.52
CA LEU A 244 29.73 -21.21 7.28
C LEU A 244 29.92 -22.13 8.48
N THR A 245 28.82 -22.49 9.14
CA THR A 245 28.77 -23.50 10.21
C THR A 245 28.14 -24.78 9.68
N LYS A 246 28.72 -25.94 10.01
CA LYS A 246 28.24 -27.27 9.57
C LYS A 246 28.77 -28.40 10.46
N PRO A 247 28.11 -29.57 10.50
CA PRO A 247 28.67 -30.78 11.09
C PRO A 247 30.01 -31.22 10.47
N ASP A 248 30.74 -32.06 11.21
CA ASP A 248 31.89 -32.80 10.68
C ASP A 248 31.46 -33.79 9.59
N ASN A 249 32.32 -34.03 8.60
CA ASN A 249 32.06 -34.95 7.47
C ASN A 249 30.79 -34.65 6.66
N TYR A 250 30.42 -33.37 6.58
CA TYR A 250 29.25 -32.91 5.81
C TYR A 250 29.36 -33.21 4.29
N ASP A 251 28.21 -33.31 3.61
CA ASP A 251 28.12 -33.66 2.20
C ASP A 251 28.90 -32.69 1.29
N ALA A 252 29.91 -33.22 0.57
CA ALA A 252 30.79 -32.41 -0.28
C ALA A 252 30.08 -31.81 -1.50
N GLY A 253 29.02 -32.46 -2.00
CA GLY A 253 28.22 -31.96 -3.12
C GLY A 253 27.39 -30.74 -2.74
N ILE A 254 26.81 -30.74 -1.53
CA ILE A 254 26.13 -29.56 -0.98
C ILE A 254 27.13 -28.44 -0.67
N LEU A 255 28.29 -28.76 -0.09
CA LEU A 255 29.33 -27.76 0.17
C LEU A 255 29.84 -27.09 -1.10
N ALA A 256 30.01 -27.83 -2.19
CA ALA A 256 30.43 -27.28 -3.47
C ALA A 256 29.42 -26.27 -4.06
N LYS A 257 28.17 -26.27 -3.58
CA LYS A 257 27.14 -25.30 -3.97
C LYS A 257 27.11 -24.06 -3.07
N CYS A 258 27.82 -24.07 -1.94
CA CYS A 258 27.89 -22.97 -0.99
C CYS A 258 29.11 -22.08 -1.32
N ILE A 259 28.87 -20.84 -1.73
CA ILE A 259 29.89 -19.94 -2.28
C ILE A 259 29.96 -18.69 -1.41
N HIS A 260 31.09 -18.51 -0.70
CA HIS A 260 31.33 -17.28 0.05
C HIS A 260 31.61 -16.11 -0.91
N GLN A 261 30.98 -14.95 -0.67
CA GLN A 261 31.20 -13.71 -1.42
C GLN A 261 31.36 -12.52 -0.48
N ALA A 262 32.06 -11.47 -0.91
CA ALA A 262 32.16 -10.24 -0.14
C ALA A 262 30.81 -9.51 -0.01
N THR A 263 29.98 -9.62 -1.05
CA THR A 263 28.63 -9.05 -1.13
C THR A 263 27.75 -9.99 -1.93
N VAL A 264 26.46 -10.01 -1.62
CA VAL A 264 25.40 -10.63 -2.43
C VAL A 264 24.46 -9.54 -2.95
N PRO A 265 23.63 -9.79 -3.98
CA PRO A 265 22.59 -8.85 -4.39
C PRO A 265 21.70 -8.48 -3.19
N GLY A 266 21.52 -7.18 -2.96
CA GLY A 266 20.56 -6.67 -1.98
C GLY A 266 19.15 -6.57 -2.58
N PHE A 267 18.17 -6.30 -1.73
CA PHE A 267 16.79 -6.02 -2.12
C PHE A 267 16.21 -4.91 -1.23
N THR A 268 15.06 -4.37 -1.64
CA THR A 268 14.29 -3.40 -0.86
C THR A 268 12.91 -4.01 -0.61
N MET A 269 12.40 -3.87 0.61
CA MET A 269 11.03 -4.27 0.91
C MET A 269 10.05 -3.26 0.32
N PRO A 270 8.88 -3.69 -0.18
CA PRO A 270 7.79 -2.77 -0.51
C PRO A 270 7.47 -1.91 0.71
N ASP A 271 7.50 -0.59 0.53
CA ASP A 271 7.26 0.42 1.58
C ASP A 271 5.93 1.16 1.39
N GLU A 272 5.07 0.63 0.52
CA GLU A 272 3.77 1.18 0.19
C GLU A 272 2.84 1.22 1.42
N GLU A 273 2.43 2.43 1.82
CA GLU A 273 1.46 2.58 2.90
C GLU A 273 0.06 2.19 2.42
N ILE A 274 -0.64 1.36 3.20
CA ILE A 274 -2.05 1.06 2.90
C ILE A 274 -2.86 2.36 3.01
N PRO A 275 -3.52 2.81 1.95
CA PRO A 275 -4.21 4.09 1.95
C PRO A 275 -5.44 4.06 2.88
N PRO A 276 -5.90 5.22 3.38
CA PRO A 276 -7.19 5.30 4.05
C PRO A 276 -8.33 5.00 3.07
N THR A 277 -9.52 4.67 3.58
CA THR A 277 -10.72 4.54 2.75
C THR A 277 -11.09 5.88 2.08
N LYS A 278 -11.80 5.82 0.95
CA LYS A 278 -12.42 6.99 0.34
C LYS A 278 -13.49 7.61 1.29
N PRO A 279 -13.95 8.84 1.05
CA PRO A 279 -15.05 9.43 1.82
C PRO A 279 -16.34 8.60 1.71
N ALA A 280 -17.17 8.56 2.77
CA ALA A 280 -18.41 7.79 2.80
C ALA A 280 -19.35 8.09 1.61
N ASP A 281 -19.46 9.37 1.21
CA ASP A 281 -20.28 9.79 0.08
C ASP A 281 -19.80 9.22 -1.26
N TRP A 282 -18.49 8.94 -1.41
CA TRP A 282 -17.93 8.29 -2.58
C TRP A 282 -18.44 6.85 -2.73
N TYR A 283 -18.54 6.13 -1.61
CA TYR A 283 -19.06 4.76 -1.55
C TYR A 283 -20.58 4.73 -1.77
N ALA A 284 -21.32 5.63 -1.12
CA ALA A 284 -22.77 5.75 -1.32
C ALA A 284 -23.12 6.04 -2.78
N ALA A 285 -22.39 6.94 -3.44
CA ALA A 285 -22.55 7.24 -4.86
C ALA A 285 -22.26 6.05 -5.79
N ARG A 286 -21.55 5.02 -5.31
CA ARG A 286 -21.17 3.79 -6.03
C ARG A 286 -21.90 2.54 -5.57
N GLY A 287 -22.99 2.72 -4.82
CA GLY A 287 -23.91 1.65 -4.42
C GLY A 287 -23.35 0.71 -3.35
N TYR A 288 -22.44 1.20 -2.49
CA TYR A 288 -22.03 0.45 -1.31
C TYR A 288 -23.05 0.62 -0.19
N ASP A 289 -23.45 -0.49 0.41
CA ASP A 289 -24.36 -0.50 1.55
C ASP A 289 -23.57 -0.48 2.88
N PRO A 290 -24.11 0.12 3.95
CA PRO A 290 -23.45 0.16 5.27
C PRO A 290 -23.48 -1.18 6.01
N SER A 291 -24.28 -2.15 5.54
CA SER A 291 -24.41 -3.48 6.11
C SER A 291 -25.17 -4.38 5.13
N GLY A 292 -25.08 -5.70 5.29
CA GLY A 292 -25.88 -6.64 4.49
C GLY A 292 -25.47 -8.09 4.68
N ASP A 293 -26.37 -9.01 4.35
CA ASP A 293 -26.08 -10.44 4.31
C ASP A 293 -25.08 -10.76 3.19
N LEU A 294 -24.19 -11.73 3.43
CA LEU A 294 -23.17 -12.13 2.46
C LEU A 294 -23.82 -12.77 1.22
N THR A 295 -23.97 -11.98 0.15
CA THR A 295 -24.63 -12.36 -1.10
C THR A 295 -23.79 -11.92 -2.30
N SER A 296 -24.04 -12.53 -3.47
CA SER A 296 -23.23 -12.24 -4.66
C SER A 296 -23.45 -10.82 -5.18
N ASN A 297 -22.40 -10.21 -5.73
CA ASN A 297 -22.37 -8.83 -6.24
C ASN A 297 -22.57 -7.74 -5.16
N MET A 298 -22.49 -8.08 -3.88
CA MET A 298 -22.65 -7.09 -2.82
C MET A 298 -21.45 -6.16 -2.73
N LYS A 299 -21.71 -4.91 -2.35
CA LYS A 299 -20.71 -3.90 -2.05
C LYS A 299 -20.98 -3.36 -0.65
N ILE A 300 -20.02 -3.50 0.27
CA ILE A 300 -20.15 -3.07 1.66
C ILE A 300 -19.09 -2.05 2.01
N PHE A 301 -19.50 -0.96 2.64
CA PHE A 301 -18.62 0.00 3.31
C PHE A 301 -19.12 0.23 4.74
N ALA A 302 -18.39 -0.25 5.73
CA ALA A 302 -18.78 -0.18 7.14
C ALA A 302 -17.56 0.04 8.04
N ASP A 303 -17.77 0.37 9.31
CA ASP A 303 -16.68 0.41 10.29
C ASP A 303 -16.02 -0.97 10.47
N SER A 304 -16.84 -2.02 10.45
CA SER A 304 -16.42 -3.42 10.46
C SER A 304 -17.48 -4.27 9.77
N TYR A 305 -17.09 -5.44 9.25
CA TYR A 305 -18.02 -6.38 8.63
C TYR A 305 -17.95 -7.75 9.30
N SER A 306 -19.11 -8.37 9.50
CA SER A 306 -19.21 -9.75 9.97
C SER A 306 -20.36 -10.47 9.31
N SER A 307 -20.08 -11.57 8.61
CA SER A 307 -21.12 -12.44 8.06
C SER A 307 -21.71 -13.32 9.17
N ILE A 308 -23.02 -13.22 9.38
CA ILE A 308 -23.79 -14.07 10.30
C ILE A 308 -24.52 -15.23 9.59
N SER A 309 -24.49 -15.25 8.26
CA SER A 309 -25.18 -16.26 7.46
C SER A 309 -24.54 -17.63 7.63
N ARG A 310 -25.36 -18.69 7.69
CA ARG A 310 -24.89 -20.08 7.80
C ARG A 310 -24.68 -20.68 6.41
N LYS A 311 -23.45 -21.10 6.09
CA LYS A 311 -23.04 -21.63 4.78
C LYS A 311 -23.30 -20.71 3.57
N PRO A 312 -23.05 -19.39 3.66
CA PRO A 312 -23.19 -18.54 2.49
C PRO A 312 -22.17 -18.95 1.43
N THR A 313 -22.57 -18.91 0.17
CA THR A 313 -21.65 -18.86 -0.97
C THR A 313 -21.93 -17.53 -1.65
N ALA A 314 -20.89 -16.73 -1.87
CA ALA A 314 -21.03 -15.43 -2.52
C ALA A 314 -19.91 -15.23 -3.53
N THR A 315 -20.24 -14.60 -4.65
CA THR A 315 -19.28 -14.32 -5.71
C THR A 315 -19.28 -12.83 -6.01
N ASN A 316 -18.13 -12.31 -6.42
CA ASN A 316 -17.97 -10.91 -6.80
C ASN A 316 -18.39 -9.93 -5.69
N VAL A 317 -17.92 -10.16 -4.46
CA VAL A 317 -18.16 -9.23 -3.34
C VAL A 317 -17.08 -8.16 -3.27
N THR A 318 -17.43 -6.96 -2.81
CA THR A 318 -16.46 -5.94 -2.42
C THR A 318 -16.77 -5.51 -1.00
N ILE A 319 -15.88 -5.80 -0.05
CA ILE A 319 -16.12 -5.55 1.38
C ILE A 319 -15.02 -4.66 1.92
N ILE A 320 -15.42 -3.49 2.41
CA ILE A 320 -14.56 -2.45 2.94
C ILE A 320 -14.89 -2.22 4.41
N ALA A 321 -13.90 -2.43 5.28
CA ALA A 321 -13.98 -2.11 6.71
C ALA A 321 -13.08 -0.92 7.02
N SER A 322 -13.65 0.26 7.27
CA SER A 322 -12.91 1.52 7.39
C SER A 322 -11.99 1.58 8.61
N THR A 323 -12.40 1.02 9.74
CA THR A 323 -11.71 1.17 11.03
C THR A 323 -11.39 -0.14 11.73
N GLY A 324 -12.13 -1.22 11.45
CA GLY A 324 -11.97 -2.50 12.10
C GLY A 324 -11.92 -3.69 11.13
N ASP A 325 -12.46 -4.82 11.58
CA ASP A 325 -12.20 -6.12 10.97
C ASP A 325 -13.26 -6.53 9.95
N ILE A 326 -12.84 -7.39 9.02
CA ILE A 326 -13.74 -8.18 8.16
C ILE A 326 -13.71 -9.62 8.67
N THR A 327 -14.87 -10.15 9.07
CA THR A 327 -15.02 -11.52 9.55
C THR A 327 -16.02 -12.29 8.71
N ILE A 328 -15.54 -13.28 7.95
CA ILE A 328 -16.36 -14.12 7.08
C ILE A 328 -16.22 -15.56 7.58
N THR A 329 -17.21 -16.01 8.35
CA THR A 329 -17.14 -17.32 9.01
C THR A 329 -18.45 -18.09 8.88
N GLY A 330 -18.48 -19.34 9.39
CA GLY A 330 -19.68 -20.17 9.36
C GLY A 330 -20.00 -20.73 7.97
N MET A 331 -19.06 -20.68 7.04
CA MET A 331 -19.28 -21.09 5.64
C MET A 331 -19.24 -22.61 5.45
N GLY A 332 -18.57 -23.35 6.34
CA GLY A 332 -18.35 -24.78 6.14
C GLY A 332 -17.54 -25.02 4.86
N GLY A 333 -18.05 -25.85 3.95
CA GLY A 333 -17.39 -26.10 2.66
C GLY A 333 -17.66 -25.05 1.57
N SER A 334 -18.44 -24.01 1.86
CA SER A 334 -18.74 -22.94 0.90
C SER A 334 -17.57 -21.97 0.71
N GLY A 335 -17.57 -21.23 -0.40
CA GLY A 335 -16.53 -20.27 -0.73
C GLY A 335 -17.03 -18.86 -1.01
N VAL A 336 -16.08 -17.91 -1.05
CA VAL A 336 -16.33 -16.49 -1.39
C VAL A 336 -15.35 -16.03 -2.46
N THR A 337 -15.82 -15.20 -3.40
CA THR A 337 -14.92 -14.50 -4.33
C THR A 337 -15.09 -12.99 -4.23
N GLY A 338 -13.99 -12.22 -4.26
CA GLY A 338 -14.08 -10.77 -4.16
C GLY A 338 -12.84 -10.01 -3.71
N VAL A 339 -13.05 -8.75 -3.35
CA VAL A 339 -12.03 -7.82 -2.82
C VAL A 339 -12.35 -7.51 -1.36
N PHE A 340 -11.35 -7.66 -0.49
CA PHE A 340 -11.46 -7.43 0.96
C PHE A 340 -10.42 -6.40 1.39
N PHE A 341 -10.88 -5.24 1.85
CA PHE A 341 -10.01 -4.11 2.23
C PHE A 341 -10.28 -3.69 3.68
N ALA A 342 -9.27 -3.82 4.54
CA ALA A 342 -9.31 -3.44 5.94
C ALA A 342 -8.04 -2.65 6.32
N PRO A 343 -7.94 -1.35 5.98
CA PRO A 343 -6.72 -0.55 6.15
C PRO A 343 -6.31 -0.34 7.61
N ASN A 344 -7.20 -0.66 8.55
CA ASN A 344 -6.97 -0.51 9.98
C ASN A 344 -7.24 -1.79 10.79
N GLY A 345 -7.48 -2.91 10.13
CA GLY A 345 -7.89 -4.15 10.78
C GLY A 345 -7.39 -5.38 10.05
N LYS A 346 -7.96 -6.53 10.39
CA LYS A 346 -7.65 -7.83 9.78
C LYS A 346 -8.82 -8.40 9.01
N VAL A 347 -8.52 -9.35 8.14
CA VAL A 347 -9.52 -10.20 7.47
C VAL A 347 -9.45 -11.60 8.07
N THR A 348 -10.56 -12.08 8.64
CA THR A 348 -10.70 -13.43 9.17
C THR A 348 -11.64 -14.25 8.29
N PHE A 349 -11.18 -15.40 7.81
CA PHE A 349 -11.92 -16.30 6.95
C PHE A 349 -12.06 -17.70 7.56
N ASN A 350 -13.27 -18.26 7.50
CA ASN A 350 -13.56 -19.65 7.86
C ASN A 350 -14.55 -20.26 6.85
N GLY A 351 -14.02 -20.97 5.86
CA GLY A 351 -14.76 -21.56 4.74
C GLY A 351 -13.93 -22.51 3.87
N GLY A 352 -14.53 -23.07 2.84
CA GLY A 352 -13.90 -24.01 1.92
C GLY A 352 -12.96 -23.36 0.92
N SER A 353 -13.32 -22.20 0.38
CA SER A 353 -12.45 -21.45 -0.54
C SER A 353 -12.60 -19.93 -0.47
N LEU A 354 -11.51 -19.22 -0.69
CA LEU A 354 -11.51 -17.77 -0.93
C LEU A 354 -10.73 -17.49 -2.22
N GLU A 355 -11.35 -16.80 -3.17
CA GLU A 355 -10.67 -16.33 -4.38
C GLU A 355 -10.73 -14.80 -4.44
N GLY A 356 -9.61 -14.11 -4.69
CA GLY A 356 -9.68 -12.65 -4.64
C GLY A 356 -8.38 -11.94 -4.30
N VAL A 357 -8.56 -10.75 -3.70
CA VAL A 357 -7.51 -9.89 -3.15
C VAL A 357 -7.84 -9.55 -1.70
N VAL A 358 -6.85 -9.64 -0.82
CA VAL A 358 -6.97 -9.36 0.62
C VAL A 358 -5.92 -8.33 1.03
N ILE A 359 -6.34 -7.11 1.31
CA ILE A 359 -5.45 -6.04 1.80
C ILE A 359 -5.93 -5.67 3.19
N ALA A 360 -5.13 -5.99 4.20
CA ALA A 360 -5.53 -5.85 5.59
C ALA A 360 -4.34 -5.56 6.49
N ARG A 361 -4.29 -4.37 7.09
CA ARG A 361 -3.11 -3.91 7.85
C ARG A 361 -2.69 -4.89 8.94
N ASP A 362 -3.65 -5.37 9.73
CA ASP A 362 -3.37 -6.26 10.87
C ASP A 362 -3.27 -7.73 10.44
N GLY A 363 -3.52 -8.03 9.16
CA GLY A 363 -3.22 -9.32 8.55
C GLY A 363 -4.40 -10.13 8.03
N PHE A 364 -4.09 -11.31 7.51
CA PHE A 364 -5.05 -12.27 6.97
C PHE A 364 -5.04 -13.59 7.76
N PHE A 365 -6.22 -14.00 8.24
CA PHE A 365 -6.40 -15.11 9.17
C PHE A 365 -7.37 -16.14 8.60
N VAL A 366 -6.86 -17.23 8.06
CA VAL A 366 -7.65 -18.40 7.68
C VAL A 366 -7.66 -19.39 8.84
N THR A 367 -8.85 -19.65 9.37
CA THR A 367 -9.04 -20.45 10.60
C THR A 367 -9.62 -21.84 10.36
N SER A 368 -10.04 -22.13 9.14
CA SER A 368 -10.56 -23.44 8.74
C SER A 368 -9.47 -24.31 8.13
N GLY A 369 -9.42 -25.58 8.58
CA GLY A 369 -8.66 -26.63 7.91
C GLY A 369 -9.22 -26.92 6.52
N GLY A 370 -8.35 -27.28 5.57
CA GLY A 370 -8.78 -27.67 4.22
C GLY A 370 -9.07 -26.52 3.27
N THR A 371 -9.00 -25.26 3.73
CA THR A 371 -9.30 -24.10 2.90
C THR A 371 -8.33 -23.95 1.75
N GLN A 372 -8.87 -23.73 0.54
CA GLN A 372 -8.11 -23.30 -0.63
C GLN A 372 -8.22 -21.80 -0.81
N VAL A 373 -7.10 -21.12 -0.93
CA VAL A 373 -7.06 -19.71 -1.26
C VAL A 373 -6.41 -19.53 -2.61
N THR A 374 -7.01 -18.70 -3.46
CA THR A 374 -6.56 -18.47 -4.83
C THR A 374 -6.49 -16.97 -5.10
N PHE A 375 -5.32 -16.48 -5.50
CA PHE A 375 -5.20 -15.12 -5.99
C PHE A 375 -6.01 -14.93 -7.27
N LYS A 376 -6.72 -13.81 -7.34
CA LYS A 376 -7.29 -13.27 -8.56
C LYS A 376 -6.98 -11.78 -8.61
N ASN A 377 -6.50 -11.28 -9.74
CA ASN A 377 -6.16 -9.86 -9.87
C ASN A 377 -7.40 -8.99 -9.57
N VAL A 378 -7.19 -7.85 -8.89
CA VAL A 378 -8.26 -6.90 -8.54
C VAL A 378 -9.05 -6.46 -9.78
N GLU A 379 -8.42 -6.40 -10.96
CA GLU A 379 -9.06 -6.05 -12.23
C GLU A 379 -10.16 -7.04 -12.66
N GLU A 380 -10.11 -8.29 -12.19
CA GLU A 380 -11.17 -9.29 -12.42
C GLU A 380 -12.49 -8.92 -11.71
N TYR A 381 -12.41 -8.10 -10.65
CA TYR A 381 -13.57 -7.66 -9.86
C TYR A 381 -13.91 -6.19 -10.11
N ILE A 382 -12.90 -5.34 -10.37
CA ILE A 382 -13.05 -3.90 -10.56
C ILE A 382 -12.28 -3.50 -11.82
N SER A 383 -12.99 -3.34 -12.93
CA SER A 383 -12.37 -3.10 -14.24
C SER A 383 -11.88 -1.65 -14.46
N ASN A 384 -12.42 -0.70 -13.69
CA ASN A 384 -12.04 0.71 -13.78
C ASN A 384 -11.18 1.08 -12.55
N PRO A 385 -9.90 1.43 -12.72
CA PRO A 385 -9.04 1.87 -11.61
C PRO A 385 -9.63 3.03 -10.79
N ALA A 386 -10.41 3.92 -11.43
CA ALA A 386 -11.08 5.03 -10.73
C ALA A 386 -12.21 4.58 -9.77
N ASP A 387 -12.59 3.30 -9.81
CA ASP A 387 -13.57 2.69 -8.92
C ASP A 387 -12.92 1.79 -7.85
N TYR A 388 -11.59 1.85 -7.71
CA TYR A 388 -10.89 1.14 -6.64
C TYR A 388 -11.27 1.77 -5.30
N PRO A 389 -11.65 0.95 -4.30
CA PRO A 389 -12.27 1.43 -3.07
C PRO A 389 -11.26 1.91 -2.03
N PHE A 390 -10.01 2.18 -2.42
CA PHE A 390 -8.92 2.54 -1.52
C PHE A 390 -8.10 3.68 -2.12
#